data_AF-A0A3N0I1Y1-F1
#
_entry.id   AF-A0A3N0I1Y1-F1
#
_cell.length_a   1.000
_cell.length_b   1.000
_cell.length_c   1.000
_cell.angle_alpha   90.00
_cell.angle_beta   90.00
_cell.angle_gamma   90.00
#
_symmetry.space_group_name_H-M   'P 1'
#
loop_
_entity.id
_entity.type
_entity.pdbx_description
1 polymer ?
#
loop_
_entity_poly.entity_id
_entity_poly.type
_entity_poly.pdbx_seq_one_letter_code
_entity_poly.pdbx_strand_id
1 'polypeptide(L)'
;MGWGIENQLSFPMAFSIPEIPLTDLVDCFLTKLPIYGARVVGNIHTQVKKICIGFHIFGIPQDNQLIEYIEEEDIDLVLAGETVDYTVNEYIYEAGLLHKNMALLTVVHFNMEEPGMKYMAEHMPDTLQAIPCHFVSSKDMYQYTI
;
A
#
# COMPACT_ATOMS: atom_id res chain seq x y z
N MET A 1 8.33 8.49 -5.91
CA MET A 1 8.05 9.40 -7.04
C MET A 1 7.89 10.79 -6.44
N GLY A 2 8.49 11.84 -7.01
CA GLY A 2 8.51 13.19 -6.45
C GLY A 2 7.20 13.97 -6.61
N TRP A 3 6.08 13.37 -6.19
CA TRP A 3 4.77 14.04 -6.20
C TRP A 3 4.65 14.97 -4.98
N GLY A 4 4.02 16.13 -5.18
CA GLY A 4 3.66 17.03 -4.09
C GLY A 4 2.52 16.42 -3.29
N ILE A 5 2.82 15.90 -2.09
CA ILE A 5 1.85 15.31 -1.18
C ILE A 5 1.26 16.44 -0.34
N GLU A 6 -0.03 16.75 -0.50
CA GLU A 6 -0.74 17.64 0.41
C GLU A 6 -1.08 16.87 1.71
N ASN A 7 -0.35 17.17 2.79
CA ASN A 7 -0.51 16.52 4.09
C ASN A 7 -1.70 17.12 4.87
N GLN A 8 -2.75 16.36 5.13
CA GLN A 8 -3.69 16.66 6.22
C GLN A 8 -3.18 16.04 7.53
N LEU A 9 -2.61 16.87 8.41
CA LEU A 9 -1.99 16.45 9.67
C LEU A 9 -3.02 15.98 10.72
N SER A 10 -3.54 14.77 10.54
CA SER A 10 -4.08 13.89 11.59
C SER A 10 -4.08 12.45 11.05
N PHE A 11 -2.96 11.73 11.20
CA PHE A 11 -2.76 10.38 10.62
C PHE A 11 -3.28 10.24 9.16
N PRO A 12 -2.81 11.03 8.17
CA PRO A 12 -3.31 10.91 6.80
C PRO A 12 -2.69 9.68 6.15
N MET A 13 -3.30 8.53 6.38
CA MET A 13 -3.02 7.32 5.61
C MET A 13 -3.58 7.44 4.19
N ALA A 14 -4.36 8.47 3.90
CA ALA A 14 -4.81 8.81 2.56
C ALA A 14 -3.98 9.92 1.91
N PHE A 15 -3.64 9.76 0.64
CA PHE A 15 -2.97 10.79 -0.15
C PHE A 15 -3.50 10.80 -1.58
N SER A 16 -3.45 11.99 -2.19
CA SER A 16 -3.82 12.19 -3.59
C SER A 16 -2.58 12.22 -4.48
N ILE A 17 -2.65 11.53 -5.60
CA ILE A 17 -1.66 11.57 -6.67
C ILE A 17 -2.33 12.01 -7.98
N PRO A 18 -1.57 12.45 -9.00
CA PRO A 18 -2.11 12.57 -10.35
C PRO A 18 -2.63 11.22 -10.83
N GLU A 19 -3.79 11.26 -11.49
CA GLU A 19 -4.51 10.06 -11.87
C GLU A 19 -3.66 9.18 -12.80
N ILE A 20 -3.54 7.90 -12.43
CA ILE A 20 -2.80 6.89 -13.20
C ILE A 20 -3.56 5.55 -13.19
N PRO A 21 -3.38 4.69 -14.20
CA PRO A 21 -3.89 3.33 -14.17
C PRO A 21 -3.31 2.53 -13.00
N LEU A 22 -4.11 1.66 -12.38
CA LEU A 22 -3.64 0.76 -11.33
C LEU A 22 -2.46 -0.11 -11.78
N THR A 23 -2.46 -0.57 -13.03
CA THR A 23 -1.38 -1.37 -13.61
C THR A 23 -0.03 -0.64 -13.60
N ASP A 24 -0.04 0.66 -13.92
CA ASP A 24 1.18 1.48 -13.94
C ASP A 24 1.74 1.66 -12.52
N LEU A 25 0.84 1.74 -11.54
CA LEU A 25 1.23 1.78 -10.13
C LEU A 25 1.82 0.44 -9.68
N VAL A 26 1.22 -0.69 -10.05
CA VAL A 26 1.76 -2.03 -9.79
C VAL A 26 3.15 -2.19 -10.40
N ASP A 27 3.34 -1.81 -11.66
CA ASP A 27 4.63 -1.85 -12.34
C ASP A 27 5.68 -0.98 -11.62
N CYS A 28 5.25 0.19 -11.13
CA CYS A 28 6.11 1.05 -10.32
C CYS A 28 6.56 0.35 -9.02
N PHE A 29 5.68 -0.38 -8.33
CA PHE A 29 6.04 -1.14 -7.14
C PHE A 29 6.99 -2.30 -7.46
N LEU A 30 6.68 -3.11 -8.47
CA LEU A 30 7.53 -4.22 -8.91
C LEU A 30 8.92 -3.76 -9.36
N THR A 31 9.03 -2.54 -9.90
CA THR A 31 10.31 -1.98 -10.35
C THR A 31 11.15 -1.40 -9.19
N LYS A 32 10.50 -0.82 -8.18
CA LYS A 32 11.18 -0.05 -7.12
C LYS A 32 11.39 -0.80 -5.83
N LEU A 33 10.56 -1.81 -5.56
CA LEU A 33 10.68 -2.67 -4.40
C LEU A 33 11.30 -4.01 -4.81
N PRO A 34 12.05 -4.67 -3.92
CA PRO A 34 12.66 -5.97 -4.21
C PRO A 34 11.62 -7.10 -4.07
N ILE A 35 10.52 -7.01 -4.84
CA ILE A 35 9.40 -7.96 -4.87
C ILE A 35 9.23 -8.54 -6.28
N TYR A 36 8.75 -9.77 -6.36
CA TYR A 36 8.52 -10.50 -7.61
C TYR A 36 7.05 -10.55 -8.01
N GLY A 37 6.14 -10.12 -7.13
CA GLY A 37 4.71 -10.12 -7.39
C GLY A 37 3.96 -9.18 -6.46
N ALA A 38 2.73 -8.88 -6.86
CA ALA A 38 1.76 -8.14 -6.07
C ALA A 38 0.38 -8.79 -6.26
N ARG A 39 -0.51 -8.61 -5.27
CA ARG A 39 -1.88 -9.11 -5.34
C ARG A 39 -2.85 -7.95 -5.49
N VAL A 40 -3.75 -8.05 -6.45
CA VAL A 40 -4.81 -7.07 -6.68
C VAL A 40 -6.16 -7.75 -6.45
N VAL A 41 -7.03 -7.08 -5.70
CA VAL A 41 -8.44 -7.44 -5.53
C VAL A 41 -9.31 -6.28 -6.00
N GLY A 42 -10.48 -6.58 -6.57
CA GLY A 42 -11.41 -5.58 -7.09
C GLY A 42 -11.19 -5.32 -8.59
N ASN A 43 -11.37 -4.07 -9.01
CA ASN A 43 -11.31 -3.72 -10.42
C ASN A 43 -9.88 -3.42 -10.88
N ILE A 44 -9.29 -4.30 -11.69
CA ILE A 44 -7.92 -4.11 -12.23
C ILE A 44 -7.81 -2.89 -13.17
N HIS A 45 -8.92 -2.40 -13.70
CA HIS A 45 -8.98 -1.21 -14.56
C HIS A 45 -9.21 0.09 -13.79
N THR A 46 -9.06 0.08 -12.46
CA THR A 46 -9.21 1.27 -11.61
C THR A 46 -8.24 2.36 -12.02
N GLN A 47 -8.77 3.58 -12.16
CA GLN A 47 -8.00 4.81 -12.28
C GLN A 47 -7.72 5.34 -10.88
N VAL A 48 -6.45 5.36 -10.48
CA VAL A 48 -6.03 5.65 -9.11
C VAL A 48 -5.67 7.13 -8.98
N LYS A 49 -6.40 7.82 -8.11
CA LYS A 49 -6.10 9.20 -7.72
C LYS A 49 -5.98 9.34 -6.20
N LYS A 50 -6.87 8.72 -5.43
CA LYS A 50 -6.88 8.69 -3.97
C LYS A 50 -6.47 7.31 -3.47
N ILE A 51 -5.37 7.26 -2.72
CA ILE A 51 -4.83 6.04 -2.14
C ILE A 51 -4.95 6.12 -0.63
N CYS A 52 -5.44 5.06 0.02
CA CYS A 52 -5.43 4.88 1.48
C CYS A 52 -4.46 3.74 1.86
N ILE A 53 -3.62 3.94 2.88
CA ILE A 53 -2.79 2.91 3.48
C ILE A 53 -3.62 2.21 4.57
N GLY A 54 -4.06 0.99 4.28
CA GLY A 54 -4.87 0.17 5.21
C GLY A 54 -4.05 -0.61 6.25
N PHE A 55 -2.71 -0.61 6.13
CA PHE A 55 -1.79 -1.40 6.96
C PHE A 55 -2.18 -2.89 7.04
N HIS A 56 -2.82 -3.27 8.15
CA HIS A 56 -3.14 -4.64 8.51
C HIS A 56 -4.65 -4.86 8.45
N ILE A 57 -5.11 -5.70 7.52
CA ILE A 57 -6.52 -6.05 7.36
C ILE A 57 -6.71 -7.49 7.86
N PHE A 58 -7.29 -7.65 9.04
CA PHE A 58 -7.30 -8.92 9.78
C PHE A 58 -8.67 -9.57 9.95
N GLY A 59 -9.72 -9.02 9.35
CA GLY A 59 -11.07 -9.55 9.52
C GLY A 59 -11.68 -9.21 10.88
N ILE A 60 -11.23 -8.12 11.50
CA ILE A 60 -11.63 -7.70 12.85
C ILE A 60 -12.57 -6.49 12.77
N PRO A 61 -13.33 -6.15 13.84
CA PRO A 61 -14.33 -5.08 13.79
C PRO A 61 -13.82 -3.71 13.31
N GLN A 62 -12.53 -3.43 13.49
CA GLN A 62 -11.87 -2.20 13.00
C GLN A 62 -11.92 -2.08 11.48
N ASP A 63 -11.98 -3.19 10.74
CA ASP A 63 -12.08 -3.21 9.29
C ASP A 63 -13.36 -2.50 8.81
N ASN A 64 -14.44 -2.50 9.60
CA ASN A 64 -15.65 -1.76 9.27
C ASN A 64 -15.40 -0.25 9.24
N GLN A 65 -14.54 0.27 10.12
CA GLN A 65 -14.18 1.70 10.11
C GLN A 65 -13.37 2.04 8.86
N LEU A 66 -12.54 1.11 8.38
CA LEU A 66 -11.83 1.29 7.12
C LEU A 66 -12.80 1.26 5.93
N ILE A 67 -13.81 0.38 5.92
CA ILE A 67 -14.85 0.36 4.88
C ILE A 67 -15.64 1.67 4.88
N GLU A 68 -16.11 2.13 6.04
CA GLU A 68 -16.79 3.43 6.19
C GLU A 68 -15.92 4.57 5.63
N TYR A 69 -14.63 4.59 5.99
CA TYR A 69 -13.69 5.59 5.49
C TYR A 69 -13.48 5.51 3.97
N ILE A 70 -13.37 4.30 3.40
CA ILE A 70 -13.25 4.09 1.95
C ILE A 70 -14.45 4.70 1.21
N GLU A 71 -15.65 4.51 1.74
CA GLU A 71 -16.89 5.06 1.16
C GLU A 71 -17.00 6.57 1.33
N GLU A 72 -16.73 7.08 2.54
CA GLU A 72 -16.86 8.51 2.85
C GLU A 72 -15.87 9.38 2.07
N GLU A 73 -14.66 8.88 1.86
CA GLU A 73 -13.58 9.63 1.21
C GLU A 73 -13.39 9.32 -0.28
N ASP A 74 -14.26 8.48 -0.87
CA ASP A 74 -14.16 8.01 -2.25
C ASP A 74 -12.75 7.47 -2.58
N ILE A 75 -12.26 6.50 -1.80
CA ILE A 75 -10.92 5.92 -2.00
C ILE A 75 -10.92 5.01 -3.23
N ASP A 76 -10.00 5.27 -4.16
CA ASP A 76 -9.82 4.44 -5.37
C ASP A 76 -8.99 3.19 -5.07
N LEU A 77 -7.98 3.31 -4.20
CA LEU A 77 -7.04 2.22 -3.91
C LEU A 77 -6.73 2.11 -2.43
N VAL A 78 -6.92 0.91 -1.89
CA VAL A 78 -6.39 0.53 -0.58
C VAL A 78 -5.06 -0.20 -0.74
N LEU A 79 -3.99 0.35 -0.16
CA LEU A 79 -2.68 -0.28 -0.10
C LEU A 79 -2.53 -0.97 1.26
N ALA A 80 -2.36 -2.29 1.27
CA ALA A 80 -2.22 -3.08 2.49
C ALA A 80 -0.92 -3.88 2.49
N GLY A 81 -0.36 -4.12 3.67
CA GLY A 81 0.76 -5.05 3.87
C GLY A 81 0.27 -6.50 3.92
N GLU A 82 -0.79 -6.72 4.70
CA GLU A 82 -1.48 -8.02 4.79
C GLU A 82 -2.98 -7.83 4.71
N THR A 83 -3.61 -8.84 4.12
CA THR A 83 -5.05 -8.98 4.08
C THR A 83 -5.40 -10.44 4.27
N VAL A 84 -6.48 -10.69 4.99
CA VAL A 84 -7.21 -11.96 4.97
C VAL A 84 -8.30 -11.89 3.91
N ASP A 85 -8.71 -13.04 3.38
CA ASP A 85 -9.83 -13.15 2.43
C ASP A 85 -11.16 -13.03 3.18
N TYR A 86 -11.38 -11.86 3.81
CA TYR A 86 -12.57 -11.50 4.58
C TYR A 86 -12.71 -9.96 4.67
N THR A 87 -13.84 -9.47 5.19
CA THR A 87 -14.14 -8.04 5.46
C THR A 87 -13.83 -7.09 4.30
N VAL A 88 -12.74 -6.34 4.36
CA VAL A 88 -12.35 -5.31 3.36
C VAL A 88 -12.02 -5.96 2.02
N ASN A 89 -11.41 -7.15 2.03
CA ASN A 89 -11.05 -7.88 0.82
C ASN A 89 -12.31 -8.26 0.03
N GLU A 90 -13.29 -8.87 0.71
CA GLU A 90 -14.57 -9.25 0.11
C GLU A 90 -15.39 -8.02 -0.33
N TYR A 91 -15.42 -6.97 0.50
CA TYR A 91 -16.08 -5.71 0.14
C TYR A 91 -15.53 -5.14 -1.18
N ILE A 92 -14.20 -5.08 -1.33
CA ILE A 92 -13.55 -4.56 -2.53
C ILE A 92 -13.71 -5.52 -3.72
N TYR A 93 -13.68 -6.83 -3.48
CA TYR A 93 -13.94 -7.83 -4.50
C TYR A 93 -15.35 -7.65 -5.11
N GLU A 94 -16.38 -7.57 -4.27
CA GLU A 94 -17.75 -7.31 -4.69
C GLU A 94 -17.91 -5.96 -5.39
N ALA A 95 -17.25 -4.91 -4.88
CA ALA A 95 -17.20 -3.61 -5.54
C ALA A 95 -16.63 -3.71 -6.98
N GLY A 96 -15.59 -4.52 -7.16
CA GLY A 96 -15.01 -4.82 -8.46
C GLY A 96 -15.96 -5.55 -9.42
N LEU A 97 -16.74 -6.52 -8.91
CA LEU A 97 -17.79 -7.20 -9.68
C LEU A 97 -18.89 -6.25 -10.15
N LEU A 98 -19.13 -5.17 -9.40
CA LEU A 98 -20.06 -4.09 -9.77
C LEU A 98 -19.40 -3.00 -10.64
N HIS A 99 -18.17 -3.23 -11.11
CA HIS A 99 -17.39 -2.29 -11.91
C HIS A 99 -17.16 -0.93 -11.24
N LYS A 100 -17.15 -0.87 -9.90
CA LYS A 100 -16.74 0.34 -9.17
C LYS A 100 -15.26 0.65 -9.46
N ASN A 101 -14.90 1.93 -9.40
CA ASN A 101 -13.52 2.39 -9.49
C ASN A 101 -12.84 2.20 -8.14
N MET A 102 -12.51 0.96 -7.81
CA MET A 102 -11.95 0.61 -6.51
C MET A 102 -11.14 -0.68 -6.61
N ALA A 103 -9.99 -0.69 -5.94
CA ALA A 103 -9.16 -1.86 -5.80
C ALA A 103 -8.43 -1.90 -4.46
N LEU A 104 -7.91 -3.08 -4.12
CA LEU A 104 -6.98 -3.32 -3.05
C LEU A 104 -5.70 -3.88 -3.65
N LEU A 105 -4.58 -3.27 -3.31
CA LEU A 105 -3.25 -3.72 -3.68
C LEU A 105 -2.53 -4.17 -2.43
N THR A 106 -2.15 -5.45 -2.40
CA THR A 106 -1.24 -5.97 -1.37
C THR A 106 0.16 -6.07 -1.92
N VAL A 107 1.06 -5.29 -1.33
CA VAL A 107 2.51 -5.41 -1.49
C VAL A 107 3.05 -5.94 -0.16
N VAL A 108 3.88 -6.97 -0.23
CA VAL A 108 4.38 -7.74 0.94
C VAL A 108 4.73 -6.85 2.14
N HIS A 109 4.30 -7.24 3.36
CA HIS A 109 4.52 -6.54 4.65
C HIS A 109 5.86 -5.80 4.70
N PHE A 110 6.95 -6.56 4.75
CA PHE A 110 8.27 -5.99 5.00
C PHE A 110 8.75 -5.12 3.85
N ASN A 111 8.42 -5.46 2.60
CA ASN A 111 8.87 -4.68 1.46
C ASN A 111 8.17 -3.31 1.38
N MET A 112 6.99 -3.16 1.98
CA MET A 112 6.33 -1.87 2.14
C MET A 112 7.03 -0.98 3.19
N GLU A 113 7.58 -1.59 4.25
CA GLU A 113 8.22 -0.88 5.37
C GLU A 113 9.73 -0.64 5.18
N GLU A 114 10.37 -1.51 4.40
CA GLU A 114 11.80 -1.52 4.09
C GLU A 114 12.36 -0.17 3.58
N PRO A 115 11.64 0.62 2.75
CA PRO A 115 12.06 1.97 2.38
C PRO A 115 12.27 2.91 3.58
N GLY A 116 11.44 2.78 4.62
CA GLY A 116 11.58 3.55 5.86
C GLY A 116 12.84 3.16 6.64
N MET A 117 13.18 1.87 6.65
CA MET A 117 14.42 1.37 7.25
C MET A 117 15.66 1.82 6.50
N LYS A 118 15.63 1.82 5.17
CA LYS A 118 16.71 2.37 4.34
C LYS A 118 16.91 3.87 4.62
N TYR A 119 15.81 4.63 4.65
CA TYR A 119 15.85 6.04 5.00
C TYR A 119 16.45 6.26 6.39
N MET A 120 16.03 5.50 7.39
CA MET A 120 16.56 5.64 8.75
C MET A 120 18.06 5.28 8.84
N ALA A 121 18.52 4.25 8.13
CA ALA A 121 19.93 3.87 8.12
C ALA A 121 20.85 4.97 7.55
N GLU A 122 20.35 5.76 6.59
CA GLU A 122 21.08 6.90 6.03
C GLU A 122 21.22 8.06 7.03
N HIS A 123 20.28 8.24 7.96
CA HIS A 123 20.22 9.38 8.88
C HIS A 123 20.65 9.05 10.32
N MET A 124 20.66 7.78 10.71
CA MET A 124 21.06 7.36 12.06
C MET A 124 22.50 7.75 12.44
N PRO A 125 23.52 7.67 11.55
CA PRO A 125 24.89 8.04 11.90
C PRO A 125 25.02 9.47 12.43
N ASP A 126 24.25 10.41 11.86
CA ASP A 126 24.23 11.82 12.27
C ASP A 126 23.64 12.00 13.67
N THR A 127 22.76 11.09 14.09
CA THR A 127 22.04 11.15 15.36
C THR A 127 22.77 10.40 16.49
N LEU A 128 23.45 9.29 16.18
CA LEU A 128 23.99 8.34 17.16
C LEU A 128 25.50 8.45 17.40
N GLN A 129 26.13 9.58 17.10
CA GLN A 129 27.57 9.78 17.31
C GLN A 129 28.45 8.75 16.56
N ALA A 130 28.15 8.55 15.28
CA ALA A 130 28.99 7.77 14.34
C ALA A 130 29.11 6.25 14.59
N ILE A 131 28.09 5.61 15.18
CA ILE A 131 27.96 4.14 15.09
C ILE A 131 27.66 3.77 13.62
N PRO A 132 28.44 2.89 12.97
CA PRO A 132 28.15 2.45 11.61
C PRO A 132 26.76 1.80 11.54
N CYS A 133 25.91 2.34 10.67
CA CYS A 133 24.60 1.78 10.37
C CYS A 133 24.55 1.37 8.91
N HIS A 134 24.03 0.17 8.65
CA HIS A 134 23.89 -0.36 7.31
C HIS A 134 22.49 -0.93 7.14
N PHE A 135 21.86 -0.59 6.03
CA PHE A 135 20.62 -1.20 5.62
C PHE A 135 20.88 -2.61 5.07
N VAL A 136 20.08 -3.58 5.51
CA VAL A 136 20.10 -4.96 5.02
C VAL A 136 18.71 -5.29 4.50
N SER A 137 18.64 -5.71 3.24
CA SER A 137 17.35 -5.97 2.60
C SER A 137 16.70 -7.25 3.13
N SER A 138 15.38 -7.22 3.36
CA SER A 138 14.59 -8.40 3.69
C SER A 138 14.39 -9.33 2.50
N LYS A 139 14.60 -8.82 1.27
CA LYS A 139 14.18 -9.45 0.00
C LYS A 139 12.67 -9.73 -0.02
N ASP A 140 12.19 -10.41 -1.06
CA ASP A 140 10.81 -10.88 -1.11
C ASP A 140 10.63 -12.10 -0.19
N MET A 141 9.54 -12.09 0.59
CA MET A 141 9.12 -13.23 1.41
C MET A 141 8.51 -14.34 0.56
N TYR A 142 7.90 -14.00 -0.57
CA TYR A 142 7.15 -14.95 -1.40
C TYR A 142 7.98 -15.46 -2.58
N GLN A 143 7.74 -16.73 -2.92
CA GLN A 143 8.13 -17.31 -4.19
C GLN A 143 6.85 -17.64 -4.95
N TYR A 144 6.65 -16.96 -6.08
CA TYR A 144 5.48 -17.17 -6.93
C TYR A 144 5.72 -18.35 -7.86
N THR A 145 4.74 -19.25 -7.95
CA THR A 145 4.76 -20.42 -8.84
C THR A 145 3.57 -20.36 -9.79
N ILE A 146 3.75 -20.88 -11.00
CA ILE A 146 2.72 -21.00 -12.04
C ILE A 146 2.21 -22.43 -12.17
#